data_AF-A0A4Z2ENI4-F1
#
_entry.id   AF-A0A4Z2ENI4-F1
#
_cell.length_a   1.000
_cell.length_b   1.000
_cell.length_c   1.000
_cell.angle_alpha   90.00
_cell.angle_beta   90.00
_cell.angle_gamma   90.00
#
_symmetry.space_group_name_H-M   'P 1'
#
loop_
_entity.id
_entity.type
_entity.pdbx_description
1 polymer ?
#
loop_
_entity_poly.entity_id
_entity_poly.type
_entity_poly.pdbx_seq_one_letter_code
_entity_poly.pdbx_strand_id
1 'polypeptide(L)'
;MSSLQTLESEEVDLNASLHGNWTLENAKARLNQFFQKEKTSAEYKYSQVGPDHNRSFIAEMQLVVRQLGRKVTAREHGSTKKLAAQSCSLSLVRQLFHLQVLEAFSGPPRRGEGQPLEVFEVQVPADLQQQLVGVVQALGVLVPPAPADPSQPVSLVQGKLASFEPAPRQSGAGVVPWSPPQVNWNPWTSSNIDEGPLAFCTAEQISRDLQEELLLQQEHDLNLQKAHAVVLVRGPTGCGKTTQVPQYLLDSFIRGGRASDCNIVVTQPRRISAVSVAERVSFERGEEVGRSCGYSTDFLMVVLRDVVQAYPQVRVLLMSATIDTSMFRDYFFNAPVVEVVGRTFSVQGTRPP
;
A
#
# COMPACT_ATOMS: atom_id res chain seq x y z
N MET A 1 30.62 -5.76 -13.46
CA MET A 1 30.46 -4.31 -13.71
C MET A 1 31.45 -3.58 -12.82
N SER A 2 32.19 -2.62 -13.37
CA SER A 2 33.10 -1.80 -12.55
C SER A 2 32.27 -0.87 -11.65
N SER A 3 32.81 -0.47 -10.50
CA SER A 3 32.15 0.46 -9.57
C SER A 3 31.75 1.78 -10.23
N LEU A 4 32.46 2.20 -11.28
CA LEU A 4 32.14 3.37 -12.10
C LEU A 4 30.84 3.20 -12.89
N GLN A 5 30.61 2.03 -13.51
CA GLN A 5 29.37 1.75 -14.25
C GLN A 5 28.13 1.78 -13.34
N THR A 6 28.29 1.33 -12.08
CA THR A 6 27.21 1.40 -11.09
C THR A 6 26.85 2.85 -10.74
N LEU A 7 27.86 3.72 -10.56
CA LEU A 7 27.63 5.13 -10.28
C LEU A 7 26.91 5.85 -11.43
N GLU A 8 27.36 5.63 -12.67
CA GLU A 8 26.74 6.23 -13.87
C GLU A 8 25.29 5.76 -14.06
N SER A 9 25.01 4.49 -13.75
CA SER A 9 23.64 3.95 -13.86
C SER A 9 22.67 4.51 -12.81
N GLU A 10 23.16 4.80 -11.60
CA GLU A 10 22.35 5.39 -10.51
C GLU A 10 22.05 6.89 -10.75
N GLU A 11 22.79 7.55 -11.64
CA GLU A 11 22.59 8.97 -11.97
C GLU A 11 21.55 9.22 -13.08
N VAL A 12 21.07 8.16 -13.76
CA VAL A 12 20.10 8.26 -14.86
C VAL A 12 18.70 8.62 -14.34
N ASP A 13 18.19 9.77 -14.79
CA ASP A 13 16.88 10.30 -14.39
C ASP A 13 15.97 10.52 -15.60
N LEU A 14 15.08 9.55 -15.84
CA LEU A 14 14.20 9.54 -17.02
C LEU A 14 12.97 10.45 -16.86
N ASN A 15 12.67 10.90 -15.64
CA ASN A 15 11.39 11.53 -15.31
C ASN A 15 11.52 13.00 -14.89
N ALA A 16 12.69 13.61 -15.02
CA ALA A 16 12.96 14.99 -14.58
C ALA A 16 11.95 16.01 -15.12
N SER A 17 11.48 15.85 -16.35
CA SER A 17 10.48 16.73 -16.98
C SER A 17 9.14 16.77 -16.24
N LEU A 18 8.74 15.69 -15.56
CA LEU A 18 7.51 15.63 -14.74
C LEU A 18 7.67 16.34 -13.39
N HIS A 19 8.92 16.62 -13.00
CA HIS A 19 9.27 17.15 -11.69
C HIS A 19 9.99 18.50 -11.80
N GLY A 20 9.61 19.33 -12.78
CA GLY A 20 10.16 20.67 -12.92
C GLY A 20 11.63 20.69 -13.33
N ASN A 21 12.11 19.67 -14.04
CA ASN A 21 13.51 19.51 -14.48
C ASN A 21 14.54 19.45 -13.33
N TRP A 22 14.11 19.09 -12.12
CA TRP A 22 15.01 18.80 -11.01
C TRP A 22 15.62 17.40 -11.15
N THR A 23 16.96 17.33 -11.06
CA THR A 23 17.81 16.15 -11.26
C THR A 23 18.83 15.99 -10.12
N LEU A 24 19.53 14.85 -10.06
CA LEU A 24 20.57 14.58 -9.05
C LEU A 24 21.71 15.61 -9.06
N GLU A 25 22.00 16.21 -10.21
CA GLU A 25 23.07 17.20 -10.37
C GLU A 25 22.71 18.56 -9.75
N ASN A 26 21.46 19.02 -9.95
CA ASN A 26 21.06 20.38 -9.61
C ASN A 26 20.31 20.50 -8.27
N ALA A 27 19.70 19.41 -7.78
CA ALA A 27 18.83 19.46 -6.60
C ALA A 27 19.57 19.82 -5.31
N LYS A 28 20.78 19.28 -5.08
CA LYS A 28 21.53 19.57 -3.85
C LYS A 28 21.89 21.05 -3.73
N ALA A 29 22.31 21.67 -4.83
CA ALA A 29 22.59 23.10 -4.87
C ALA A 29 21.32 23.92 -4.60
N ARG A 30 20.18 23.52 -5.18
CA ARG A 30 18.89 24.19 -4.94
C ARG A 30 18.45 24.10 -3.49
N LEU A 31 18.59 22.94 -2.87
CA LEU A 31 18.23 22.73 -1.46
C LEU A 31 19.09 23.61 -0.53
N ASN A 32 20.38 23.76 -0.82
CA ASN A 32 21.25 24.67 -0.07
C ASN A 32 20.83 26.14 -0.21
N GLN A 33 20.41 26.57 -1.40
CA GLN A 33 19.86 27.92 -1.61
C GLN A 33 18.57 28.13 -0.81
N PHE A 34 17.71 27.11 -0.78
CA PHE A 34 16.49 27.15 0.04
C PHE A 34 16.81 27.32 1.53
N PHE A 35 17.79 26.57 2.05
CA PHE A 35 18.27 26.72 3.44
C PHE A 35 18.77 28.13 3.75
N GLN A 36 19.56 28.72 2.86
CA GLN A 36 20.04 30.09 3.02
C GLN A 36 18.91 31.11 3.01
N LYS A 37 17.97 30.99 2.07
CA LYS A 37 16.82 31.90 1.92
C LYS A 37 15.90 31.84 3.13
N GLU A 38 15.55 30.64 3.58
CA GLU A 38 14.60 30.41 4.68
C GLU A 38 15.25 30.47 6.07
N LYS A 39 16.57 30.69 6.13
CA LYS A 39 17.38 30.68 7.36
C LYS A 39 17.10 29.42 8.19
N THR A 40 17.09 28.28 7.51
CA THR A 40 16.87 26.96 8.10
C THR A 40 18.02 26.03 7.73
N SER A 41 18.23 24.99 8.52
CA SER A 41 19.19 23.94 8.22
C SER A 41 18.61 22.59 8.64
N ALA A 42 19.00 21.55 7.91
CA ALA A 42 18.70 20.17 8.25
C ALA A 42 19.92 19.32 7.92
N GLU A 43 20.16 18.27 8.72
CA GLU A 43 21.28 17.37 8.54
C GLU A 43 20.82 16.02 7.97
N TYR A 44 21.71 15.37 7.23
CA TYR A 44 21.50 14.01 6.75
C TYR A 44 21.78 13.02 7.88
N LYS A 45 20.79 12.19 8.19
CA LYS A 45 20.97 11.00 9.02
C LYS A 45 21.29 9.81 8.13
N TYR A 46 22.46 9.21 8.30
CA TYR A 46 22.88 8.05 7.52
C TYR A 46 22.64 6.73 8.26
N SER A 47 22.17 5.71 7.54
CA SER A 47 22.10 4.32 8.01
C SER A 47 22.81 3.41 7.01
N GLN A 48 23.62 2.47 7.52
CA GLN A 48 24.29 1.47 6.68
C GLN A 48 23.35 0.28 6.47
N VAL A 49 23.28 -0.23 5.25
CA VAL A 49 22.43 -1.38 4.88
C VAL A 49 23.26 -2.40 4.12
N GLY A 50 23.08 -3.66 4.48
CA GLY A 50 23.81 -4.78 3.89
C GLY A 50 25.09 -5.14 4.65
N PRO A 51 25.67 -6.30 4.34
CA PRO A 51 26.94 -6.75 4.92
C PRO A 51 28.11 -5.92 4.38
N ASP A 52 29.28 -5.98 5.03
CA ASP A 52 30.44 -5.15 4.67
C ASP A 52 30.87 -5.28 3.20
N HIS A 53 30.76 -6.47 2.62
CA HIS A 53 31.10 -6.77 1.22
C HIS A 53 30.03 -6.33 0.20
N ASN A 54 28.86 -5.87 0.67
CA ASN A 54 27.79 -5.33 -0.16
C ASN A 54 27.08 -4.18 0.57
N ARG A 55 27.89 -3.28 1.11
CA ARG A 55 27.42 -2.16 1.94
C ARG A 55 26.87 -1.05 1.07
N SER A 56 25.70 -0.57 1.46
CA SER A 56 25.02 0.58 0.88
C SER A 56 24.57 1.53 1.99
N PHE A 57 24.06 2.70 1.61
CA PHE A 57 23.69 3.75 2.55
C PHE A 57 22.28 4.26 2.29
N ILE A 58 21.55 4.53 3.37
CA ILE A 58 20.32 5.30 3.35
C ILE A 58 20.61 6.67 3.94
N ALA A 59 20.20 7.73 3.27
CA ALA A 59 20.21 9.09 3.78
C ALA A 59 18.77 9.56 4.04
N GLU A 60 18.51 10.02 5.27
CA GLU A 60 17.24 10.60 5.67
C GLU A 60 17.43 12.06 6.07
N MET A 61 16.51 12.93 5.65
CA MET A 61 16.48 14.33 6.05
C MET A 61 15.03 14.77 6.29
N GLN A 62 14.83 15.55 7.36
CA GLN A 62 13.55 16.15 7.70
C GLN A 62 13.67 17.67 7.72
N LEU A 63 12.79 18.34 6.98
CA LEU A 63 12.80 19.78 6.77
C LEU A 63 11.48 20.38 7.25
N VAL A 64 11.54 21.35 8.16
CA VAL A 64 10.35 22.13 8.56
C VAL A 64 10.10 23.21 7.51
N VAL A 65 8.96 23.14 6.83
CA VAL A 65 8.58 24.10 5.78
C VAL A 65 7.56 25.07 6.36
N ARG A 66 8.01 26.28 6.71
CA ARG A 66 7.17 27.28 7.39
C ARG A 66 5.95 27.69 6.57
N GLN A 67 6.09 27.80 5.23
CA GLN A 67 4.97 28.13 4.34
C GLN A 67 3.82 27.12 4.44
N LEU A 68 4.13 25.86 4.76
CA LEU A 68 3.15 24.77 4.82
C LEU A 68 2.74 24.40 6.25
N GLY A 69 3.38 24.98 7.27
CA GLY A 69 3.16 24.61 8.67
C GLY A 69 3.45 23.14 9.01
N ARG A 70 4.24 22.44 8.19
CA ARG A 70 4.51 20.99 8.36
C ARG A 70 5.96 20.62 8.06
N LYS A 71 6.34 19.40 8.46
CA LYS A 71 7.61 18.79 8.09
C LYS A 71 7.48 18.03 6.76
N VAL A 72 8.51 18.12 5.93
CA VAL A 72 8.69 17.33 4.71
C VAL A 72 9.90 16.43 4.92
N THR A 73 9.76 15.15 4.62
CA THR A 73 10.79 14.14 4.87
C THR A 73 11.17 13.46 3.57
N ALA A 74 12.46 13.23 3.37
CA ALA A 74 12.94 12.33 2.33
C ALA A 74 13.86 11.27 2.95
N ARG A 75 13.78 10.06 2.40
CA ARG A 75 14.60 8.93 2.81
C ARG A 75 14.93 8.12 1.56
N GLU A 76 16.18 8.18 1.13
CA GLU A 76 16.61 7.59 -0.14
C GLU A 76 17.85 6.72 0.05
N HIS A 77 17.99 5.74 -0.83
CA HIS A 77 19.09 4.79 -0.85
C HIS A 77 20.16 5.20 -1.87
N GLY A 78 21.40 4.77 -1.66
CA GLY A 78 22.45 4.85 -2.66
C GLY A 78 23.62 3.92 -2.31
N SER A 79 24.38 3.54 -3.33
CA SER A 79 25.61 2.75 -3.19
C SER A 79 26.66 3.42 -2.31
N THR A 80 26.69 4.76 -2.30
CA THR A 80 27.59 5.58 -1.46
C THR A 80 26.80 6.59 -0.63
N LYS A 81 27.39 7.09 0.47
CA LYS A 81 26.80 8.20 1.26
C LYS A 81 26.53 9.44 0.40
N LYS A 82 27.40 9.72 -0.58
CA LYS A 82 27.28 10.87 -1.48
C LYS A 82 26.03 10.76 -2.34
N LEU A 83 25.85 9.61 -3.01
CA LEU A 83 24.69 9.37 -3.86
C LEU A 83 23.40 9.30 -3.05
N ALA A 84 23.39 8.60 -1.91
CA ALA A 84 22.22 8.58 -1.02
C ALA A 84 21.78 10.00 -0.63
N ALA A 85 22.74 10.89 -0.32
CA ALA A 85 22.44 12.29 -0.01
C ALA A 85 21.96 13.11 -1.23
N GLN A 86 22.50 12.86 -2.43
CA GLN A 86 22.02 13.49 -3.66
C GLN A 86 20.58 13.07 -3.98
N SER A 87 20.27 11.77 -3.90
CA SER A 87 18.92 11.25 -4.08
C SER A 87 17.96 11.83 -3.04
N CYS A 88 18.37 11.87 -1.77
CA CYS A 88 17.60 12.49 -0.68
C CYS A 88 17.32 13.97 -0.96
N SER A 89 18.32 14.72 -1.44
CA SER A 89 18.15 16.13 -1.86
C SER A 89 17.14 16.26 -3.00
N LEU A 90 17.25 15.41 -4.02
CA LEU A 90 16.36 15.39 -5.18
C LEU A 90 14.92 15.13 -4.75
N SER A 91 14.69 14.13 -3.92
CA SER A 91 13.37 13.80 -3.38
C SER A 91 12.75 14.99 -2.64
N LEU A 92 13.50 15.68 -1.78
CA LEU A 92 13.01 16.90 -1.12
C LEU A 92 12.68 18.01 -2.11
N VAL A 93 13.57 18.32 -3.05
CA VAL A 93 13.36 19.42 -4.02
C VAL A 93 12.13 19.13 -4.90
N ARG A 94 11.95 17.89 -5.35
CA ARG A 94 10.77 17.48 -6.12
C ARG A 94 9.47 17.57 -5.31
N GLN A 95 9.50 17.16 -4.04
CA GLN A 95 8.36 17.33 -3.15
C GLN A 95 8.03 18.82 -2.96
N LEU A 96 9.03 19.67 -2.70
CA LEU A 96 8.83 21.10 -2.55
C LEU A 96 8.32 21.78 -3.83
N PHE A 97 8.74 21.31 -5.01
CA PHE A 97 8.21 21.75 -6.30
C PHE A 97 6.72 21.40 -6.45
N HIS A 98 6.33 20.15 -6.18
CA HIS A 98 4.93 19.71 -6.26
C HIS A 98 4.04 20.35 -5.21
N LEU A 99 4.62 20.77 -4.08
CA LEU A 99 3.96 21.55 -3.03
C LEU A 99 3.98 23.06 -3.31
N GLN A 100 4.42 23.48 -4.50
CA GLN A 100 4.47 24.87 -4.96
C GLN A 100 5.31 25.79 -4.06
N VAL A 101 6.26 25.22 -3.31
CA VAL A 101 7.23 25.95 -2.49
C VAL A 101 8.45 26.33 -3.32
N LEU A 102 8.79 25.50 -4.32
CA LEU A 102 9.87 25.76 -5.28
C LEU A 102 9.31 25.85 -6.70
N GLU A 103 9.96 26.68 -7.50
CA GLU A 103 9.79 26.82 -8.93
C GLU A 103 10.44 25.67 -9.71
N ALA A 104 10.10 25.54 -11.00
CA ALA A 104 10.81 24.65 -11.91
C ALA A 104 12.24 25.15 -12.17
N PHE A 105 13.16 24.23 -12.43
CA PHE A 105 14.51 24.55 -12.85
C PHE A 105 14.49 25.25 -14.23
N SER A 106 15.07 26.45 -14.28
CA SER A 106 15.11 27.30 -15.47
C SER A 106 16.42 27.21 -16.26
N GLY A 107 17.41 26.45 -15.78
CA GLY A 107 18.68 26.27 -16.48
C GLY A 107 18.57 25.31 -17.67
N PRO A 108 19.55 25.35 -18.60
CA PRO A 108 19.57 24.41 -19.72
C PRO A 108 19.66 22.97 -19.20
N PRO A 109 18.84 22.03 -19.72
CA PRO A 109 18.96 20.64 -19.37
C PRO A 109 20.31 20.11 -19.85
N ARG A 110 21.14 19.62 -18.94
CA ARG A 110 22.32 18.83 -19.32
C ARG A 110 21.83 17.46 -19.77
N ARG A 111 21.66 17.30 -21.08
CA ARG A 111 21.59 15.95 -21.67
C ARG A 111 23.03 15.47 -21.73
N GLY A 112 23.36 14.39 -21.03
CA GLY A 112 24.61 13.70 -21.26
C GLY A 112 24.66 13.32 -22.74
N GLU A 113 25.69 13.78 -23.46
CA GLU A 113 25.98 13.30 -24.80
C GLU A 113 26.39 11.83 -24.66
N GLY A 114 25.40 10.93 -24.68
CA GLY A 114 25.67 9.50 -24.73
C GLY A 114 26.49 9.20 -25.98
N GLN A 115 27.41 8.24 -25.89
CA GLN A 115 28.12 7.77 -27.06
C GLN A 115 27.11 7.35 -28.13
N PRO A 116 27.22 7.86 -29.36
CA PRO A 116 26.34 7.43 -30.44
C PRO A 116 26.57 5.93 -30.65
N LEU A 117 25.50 5.15 -30.51
CA LEU A 117 25.53 3.73 -30.84
C LEU A 117 25.75 3.56 -32.34
N GLU A 118 26.46 2.50 -32.74
CA GLU A 118 26.62 2.16 -34.15
C GLU A 118 25.26 1.94 -34.80
N VAL A 119 25.09 2.46 -36.01
CA VAL A 119 23.84 2.32 -36.76
C VAL A 119 23.67 0.87 -37.16
N PHE A 120 22.57 0.25 -36.69
CA PHE A 120 22.22 -1.11 -37.09
C PHE A 120 21.42 -1.06 -38.39
N GLU A 121 22.03 -1.50 -39.50
CA GLU A 121 21.35 -1.55 -40.80
C GLU A 121 20.27 -2.64 -40.81
N VAL A 122 19.04 -2.24 -41.12
CA VAL A 122 17.89 -3.14 -41.23
C VAL A 122 17.43 -3.19 -42.69
N GLN A 123 17.46 -4.38 -43.30
CA GLN A 123 16.92 -4.61 -44.64
C GLN A 123 15.55 -5.27 -44.54
N VAL A 124 14.57 -4.73 -45.27
CA VAL A 124 13.19 -5.24 -45.29
C VAL A 124 12.89 -5.80 -46.69
N PRO A 125 12.46 -7.07 -46.81
CA PRO A 125 12.07 -7.65 -48.10
C PRO A 125 10.93 -6.88 -48.79
N ALA A 126 10.96 -6.80 -50.12
CA ALA A 126 9.98 -6.05 -50.91
C ALA A 126 8.53 -6.51 -50.67
N ASP A 127 8.30 -7.82 -50.53
CA ASP A 127 6.97 -8.39 -50.27
C ASP A 127 6.42 -7.91 -48.92
N LEU A 128 7.27 -7.85 -47.89
CA LEU A 128 6.90 -7.36 -46.56
C LEU A 128 6.63 -5.85 -46.59
N GLN A 129 7.40 -5.09 -47.37
CA GLN A 129 7.15 -3.66 -47.57
C GLN A 129 5.77 -3.41 -48.22
N GLN A 130 5.39 -4.20 -49.22
CA GLN A 130 4.08 -4.10 -49.86
C GLN A 130 2.94 -4.45 -48.89
N GLN A 131 3.11 -5.51 -48.10
CA GLN A 131 2.14 -5.88 -47.05
C GLN A 131 1.95 -4.76 -46.03
N LEU A 132 3.04 -4.13 -45.58
CA LEU A 132 2.99 -3.00 -44.64
C LEU A 132 2.23 -1.80 -45.23
N VAL A 133 2.47 -1.47 -46.50
CA VAL A 133 1.73 -0.39 -47.20
C VAL A 133 0.23 -0.70 -47.24
N GLY A 134 -0.15 -1.95 -47.52
CA GLY A 134 -1.55 -2.39 -47.52
C GLY A 134 -2.22 -2.25 -46.14
N VAL A 135 -1.52 -2.65 -45.07
CA VAL A 135 -2.03 -2.52 -43.69
C VAL A 135 -2.18 -1.04 -43.29
N VAL A 136 -1.20 -0.20 -43.60
CA VAL A 136 -1.25 1.25 -43.31
C VAL A 136 -2.45 1.91 -43.99
N GLN A 137 -2.70 1.58 -45.26
CA GLN A 137 -3.85 2.10 -46.00
C GLN A 137 -5.18 1.60 -45.42
N ALA A 138 -5.27 0.30 -45.10
CA ALA A 138 -6.48 -0.30 -44.54
C ALA A 138 -6.84 0.28 -43.16
N LEU A 139 -5.84 0.62 -42.35
CA LEU A 139 -6.02 1.20 -41.02
C LEU A 139 -6.09 2.74 -41.02
N GLY A 140 -5.89 3.40 -42.17
CA GLY A 140 -5.88 4.86 -42.26
C GLY A 140 -4.77 5.53 -41.46
N VAL A 141 -3.64 4.85 -41.26
CA VAL A 141 -2.51 5.37 -40.48
C VAL A 141 -1.76 6.42 -41.28
N LEU A 142 -1.55 7.61 -40.69
CA LEU A 142 -0.73 8.67 -41.29
C LEU A 142 0.75 8.37 -41.09
N VAL A 143 1.48 8.20 -42.19
CA VAL A 143 2.94 7.97 -42.17
C VAL A 143 3.65 9.33 -42.26
N PRO A 144 4.55 9.67 -41.31
CA PRO A 144 5.34 10.89 -41.38
C PRO A 144 6.22 10.92 -42.64
N PRO A 145 6.40 12.09 -43.28
CA PRO A 145 7.36 12.23 -44.36
C PRO A 145 8.78 11.97 -43.82
N ALA A 146 9.63 11.41 -44.69
CA ALA A 146 11.04 11.24 -44.37
C ALA A 146 11.69 12.60 -44.01
N PRO A 147 12.57 12.66 -43.01
CA PRO A 147 13.30 13.89 -42.71
C PRO A 147 14.15 14.32 -43.91
N ALA A 148 14.28 15.64 -44.08
CA ALA A 148 15.22 16.20 -45.06
C ALA A 148 16.69 15.89 -44.72
N ASP A 149 16.98 15.68 -43.44
CA ASP A 149 18.29 15.32 -42.91
C ASP A 149 18.20 13.98 -42.14
N PRO A 150 18.81 12.90 -42.63
CA PRO A 150 18.81 11.58 -41.97
C PRO A 150 19.39 11.58 -40.56
N SER A 151 20.17 12.61 -40.19
CA SER A 151 20.74 12.74 -38.83
C SER A 151 19.78 13.35 -37.82
N GLN A 152 18.65 13.93 -38.27
CA GLN A 152 17.67 14.56 -37.39
C GLN A 152 16.59 13.56 -36.95
N PRO A 153 16.31 13.45 -35.65
CA PRO A 153 15.25 12.59 -35.16
C PRO A 153 13.88 13.11 -35.60
N VAL A 154 13.06 12.22 -36.14
CA VAL A 154 11.65 12.49 -36.47
C VAL A 154 10.74 11.73 -35.52
N SER A 155 9.73 12.42 -34.98
CA SER A 155 8.69 11.75 -34.22
C SER A 155 7.82 10.93 -35.16
N LEU A 156 7.82 9.61 -34.99
CA LEU A 156 6.89 8.71 -35.69
C LEU A 156 5.46 8.76 -35.13
N VAL A 157 5.27 9.42 -33.99
CA VAL A 157 3.97 9.65 -33.38
C VAL A 157 3.37 10.94 -33.96
N GLN A 158 2.51 10.79 -34.96
CA GLN A 158 1.76 11.89 -35.57
C GLN A 158 0.34 11.94 -35.01
N GLY A 159 0.18 12.60 -33.86
CA GLY A 159 -1.11 12.88 -33.24
C GLY A 159 -1.19 12.45 -31.78
N LYS A 160 -2.09 13.10 -31.02
CA LYS A 160 -2.62 12.48 -29.80
C LYS A 160 -3.36 11.22 -30.28
N LEU A 161 -3.06 10.05 -29.70
CA LEU A 161 -3.99 8.91 -29.74
C LEU A 161 -5.40 9.47 -29.57
N ALA A 162 -6.34 9.02 -30.42
CA ALA A 162 -7.71 9.52 -30.53
C ALA A 162 -8.14 10.20 -29.24
N SER A 163 -8.58 11.46 -29.31
CA SER A 163 -9.15 12.14 -28.16
C SER A 163 -10.37 11.32 -27.72
N PHE A 164 -10.13 10.35 -26.85
CA PHE A 164 -11.19 9.72 -26.09
C PHE A 164 -11.82 10.89 -25.38
N GLU A 165 -13.12 11.10 -25.61
CA GLU A 165 -13.87 11.93 -24.68
C GLU A 165 -13.47 11.42 -23.30
N PRO A 166 -12.94 12.28 -22.41
CA PRO A 166 -12.60 11.84 -21.08
C PRO A 166 -13.87 11.18 -20.57
N ALA A 167 -13.81 9.86 -20.31
CA ALA A 167 -14.95 9.15 -19.75
C ALA A 167 -15.47 10.05 -18.64
N PRO A 168 -16.77 10.42 -18.63
CA PRO A 168 -17.29 11.34 -17.66
C PRO A 168 -16.79 10.84 -16.32
N ARG A 169 -15.91 11.63 -15.67
CA ARG A 169 -15.35 11.23 -14.38
C ARG A 169 -16.57 10.85 -13.58
N GLN A 170 -16.70 9.58 -13.19
CA GLN A 170 -17.77 9.14 -12.33
C GLN A 170 -17.59 9.97 -11.06
N SER A 171 -18.34 11.07 -11.03
CA SER A 171 -18.18 12.15 -10.08
C SER A 171 -18.95 11.70 -8.85
N GLY A 172 -18.26 10.88 -8.10
CA GLY A 172 -18.54 10.57 -6.73
C GLY A 172 -17.26 9.96 -6.22
N ALA A 173 -16.45 10.73 -5.50
CA ALA A 173 -15.64 10.14 -4.45
C ALA A 173 -16.64 9.54 -3.45
N GLY A 174 -17.20 8.38 -3.80
CA GLY A 174 -18.12 7.64 -2.97
C GLY A 174 -17.32 6.99 -1.88
N VAL A 175 -17.82 7.06 -0.65
CA VAL A 175 -17.30 6.18 0.40
C VAL A 175 -17.62 4.75 -0.02
N VAL A 176 -16.72 3.81 0.26
CA VAL A 176 -16.95 2.38 -0.02
C VAL A 176 -18.35 2.00 0.47
N PRO A 177 -19.21 1.43 -0.41
CA PRO A 177 -20.56 1.06 -0.01
C PRO A 177 -20.54 0.12 1.20
N TRP A 178 -21.42 0.37 2.16
CA TRP A 178 -21.60 -0.49 3.32
C TRP A 178 -23.09 -0.61 3.64
N SER A 179 -23.49 -1.79 4.09
CA SER A 179 -24.80 -2.06 4.66
C SER A 179 -24.65 -2.94 5.91
N PRO A 180 -25.61 -2.87 6.84
CA PRO A 180 -25.72 -3.90 7.88
C PRO A 180 -25.95 -5.28 7.24
N PRO A 181 -25.76 -6.38 7.99
CA PRO A 181 -26.04 -7.74 7.53
C PRO A 181 -27.45 -7.86 6.94
N GLN A 182 -27.56 -8.55 5.81
CA GLN A 182 -28.82 -8.78 5.10
C GLN A 182 -29.02 -10.27 4.84
N VAL A 183 -30.27 -10.72 4.86
CA VAL A 183 -30.65 -12.06 4.38
C VAL A 183 -30.40 -12.15 2.88
N ASN A 184 -30.10 -13.36 2.38
CA ASN A 184 -29.81 -13.58 0.96
C ASN A 184 -28.65 -12.72 0.40
N TRP A 185 -27.64 -12.43 1.23
CA TRP A 185 -26.44 -11.70 0.83
C TRP A 185 -25.19 -12.37 1.39
N ASN A 186 -24.21 -12.64 0.54
CA ASN A 186 -22.91 -13.13 0.93
C ASN A 186 -21.92 -11.96 1.10
N PRO A 187 -21.51 -11.63 2.34
CA PRO A 187 -20.63 -10.50 2.61
C PRO A 187 -19.18 -10.72 2.13
N TRP A 188 -18.79 -11.97 1.86
CA TRP A 188 -17.42 -12.33 1.45
C TRP A 188 -17.20 -12.24 -0.06
N THR A 189 -18.25 -12.54 -0.84
CA THR A 189 -18.22 -12.45 -2.31
C THR A 189 -18.92 -11.20 -2.84
N SER A 190 -19.62 -10.45 -1.98
CA SER A 190 -20.41 -9.28 -2.36
C SER A 190 -21.48 -9.60 -3.42
N SER A 191 -22.23 -10.67 -3.21
CA SER A 191 -23.29 -11.13 -4.14
C SER A 191 -24.47 -11.77 -3.39
N ASN A 192 -25.61 -11.90 -4.08
CA ASN A 192 -26.78 -12.60 -3.55
C ASN A 192 -26.52 -14.12 -3.45
N ILE A 193 -27.27 -14.79 -2.57
CA ILE A 193 -27.22 -16.24 -2.38
C ILE A 193 -28.32 -16.87 -3.22
N ASP A 194 -28.03 -17.20 -4.47
CA ASP A 194 -29.06 -17.67 -5.40
C ASP A 194 -29.44 -19.16 -5.17
N GLU A 195 -28.59 -19.94 -4.48
CA GLU A 195 -28.76 -21.38 -4.30
C GLU A 195 -28.55 -21.84 -2.86
N GLY A 196 -29.23 -22.94 -2.48
CA GLY A 196 -29.05 -23.63 -1.20
C GLY A 196 -29.99 -23.16 -0.08
N PRO A 197 -29.89 -23.77 1.11
CA PRO A 197 -30.82 -23.53 2.23
C PRO A 197 -30.77 -22.07 2.73
N LEU A 198 -29.59 -21.45 2.71
CA LEU A 198 -29.37 -20.07 3.17
C LEU A 198 -30.06 -19.01 2.30
N ALA A 199 -30.44 -19.33 1.04
CA ALA A 199 -31.17 -18.42 0.17
C ALA A 199 -32.58 -18.09 0.72
N PHE A 200 -33.18 -19.02 1.49
CA PHE A 200 -34.55 -18.94 1.98
C PHE A 200 -34.64 -18.83 3.51
N CYS A 201 -33.52 -18.96 4.23
CA CYS A 201 -33.50 -18.85 5.69
C CYS A 201 -33.68 -17.41 6.17
N THR A 202 -34.45 -17.23 7.25
CA THR A 202 -34.52 -15.95 7.96
C THR A 202 -33.29 -15.74 8.84
N ALA A 203 -33.03 -14.49 9.22
CA ALA A 203 -31.93 -14.17 10.14
C ALA A 203 -32.06 -14.88 11.50
N GLU A 204 -33.29 -15.03 12.00
CA GLU A 204 -33.59 -15.73 13.24
C GLU A 204 -33.34 -17.24 13.13
N GLN A 205 -33.65 -17.85 11.97
CA GLN A 205 -33.34 -19.25 11.71
C GLN A 205 -31.83 -19.48 11.72
N ILE A 206 -31.08 -18.67 10.96
CA ILE A 206 -29.61 -18.75 10.91
C ILE A 206 -29.01 -18.58 12.31
N SER A 207 -29.51 -17.59 13.06
CA SER A 207 -29.00 -17.32 14.41
C SER A 207 -29.32 -18.42 15.41
N ARG A 208 -30.50 -19.05 15.33
CA ARG A 208 -30.87 -20.17 16.19
C ARG A 208 -30.03 -21.41 15.87
N ASP A 209 -29.86 -21.74 14.60
CA ASP A 209 -29.09 -22.93 14.19
C ASP A 209 -27.63 -22.82 14.68
N LEU A 210 -26.99 -21.66 14.52
CA LEU A 210 -25.64 -21.40 15.02
C LEU A 210 -25.56 -21.41 16.57
N GLN A 211 -26.63 -20.99 17.24
CA GLN A 211 -26.70 -21.03 18.70
C GLN A 211 -26.80 -22.48 19.22
N GLU A 212 -27.62 -23.31 18.57
CA GLU A 212 -27.72 -24.74 18.87
C GLU A 212 -26.39 -25.46 18.63
N GLU A 213 -25.72 -25.17 17.52
CA GLU A 213 -24.39 -25.73 17.22
C GLU A 213 -23.34 -25.35 18.27
N LEU A 214 -23.32 -24.07 18.70
CA LEU A 214 -22.40 -23.62 19.75
C LEU A 214 -22.70 -24.26 21.11
N LEU A 215 -23.97 -24.48 21.45
CA LEU A 215 -24.35 -25.15 22.69
C LEU A 215 -23.89 -26.61 22.69
N LEU A 216 -24.05 -27.32 21.58
CA LEU A 216 -23.55 -28.69 21.40
C LEU A 216 -22.02 -28.75 21.53
N GLN A 217 -21.29 -27.76 20.98
CA GLN A 217 -19.84 -27.65 21.15
C GLN A 217 -19.43 -27.36 22.60
N GLN A 218 -20.18 -26.51 23.32
CA GLN A 218 -19.86 -26.12 24.71
C GLN A 218 -20.13 -27.21 25.74
N GLU A 219 -21.06 -28.13 25.49
CA GLU A 219 -21.19 -29.35 26.32
C GLU A 219 -19.90 -30.18 26.32
N HIS A 220 -19.03 -29.98 25.33
CA HIS A 220 -17.75 -30.68 25.19
C HIS A 220 -16.52 -29.86 25.63
N ASP A 221 -16.62 -28.55 25.90
CA ASP A 221 -15.48 -27.72 26.34
C ASP A 221 -15.87 -26.45 27.15
N LEU A 222 -15.30 -26.30 28.36
CA LEU A 222 -15.79 -25.41 29.44
C LEU A 222 -15.20 -23.98 29.47
N ASN A 223 -14.38 -23.57 28.50
CA ASN A 223 -13.44 -22.44 28.70
C ASN A 223 -13.79 -21.06 28.09
N LEU A 224 -14.94 -20.85 27.43
CA LEU A 224 -15.17 -19.62 26.65
C LEU A 224 -16.12 -18.62 27.34
N GLN A 225 -15.66 -17.47 27.88
CA GLN A 225 -16.58 -16.36 28.22
C GLN A 225 -16.03 -14.92 28.06
N LYS A 226 -16.76 -14.15 27.23
CA LYS A 226 -17.03 -12.69 27.17
C LYS A 226 -16.01 -11.73 26.53
N ALA A 227 -16.50 -10.88 25.61
CA ALA A 227 -15.88 -9.61 25.20
C ALA A 227 -16.92 -8.57 24.72
N HIS A 228 -16.55 -7.28 24.78
CA HIS A 228 -17.36 -6.10 24.47
C HIS A 228 -16.86 -5.31 23.23
N ALA A 229 -17.63 -4.31 22.79
CA ALA A 229 -17.51 -3.60 21.51
C ALA A 229 -16.40 -2.52 21.45
N VAL A 230 -15.68 -2.48 20.31
CA VAL A 230 -14.63 -1.52 19.83
C VAL A 230 -13.61 -1.06 20.87
N VAL A 231 -12.40 -1.59 20.72
CA VAL A 231 -11.35 -1.51 21.73
C VAL A 231 -9.98 -1.58 21.03
N LEU A 232 -9.04 -0.66 21.30
CA LEU A 232 -7.63 -0.92 20.96
C LEU A 232 -7.10 -1.97 21.94
N VAL A 233 -6.84 -3.19 21.47
CA VAL A 233 -6.35 -4.28 22.31
C VAL A 233 -4.82 -4.30 22.27
N ARG A 234 -4.21 -3.81 23.35
CA ARG A 234 -2.75 -3.91 23.57
C ARG A 234 -2.45 -5.13 24.42
N GLY A 235 -1.45 -5.93 24.06
CA GLY A 235 -0.99 -7.00 24.95
C GLY A 235 0.27 -7.66 24.40
N PRO A 236 1.08 -8.34 25.22
CA PRO A 236 2.35 -8.92 24.77
C PRO A 236 2.17 -9.98 23.66
N THR A 237 3.25 -10.32 22.95
CA THR A 237 3.23 -11.44 22.00
C THR A 237 2.83 -12.73 22.73
N GLY A 238 1.93 -13.51 22.15
CA GLY A 238 1.45 -14.76 22.75
C GLY A 238 0.27 -14.61 23.72
N CYS A 239 -0.23 -13.40 24.02
CA CYS A 239 -1.41 -13.25 24.89
C CYS A 239 -2.76 -13.61 24.24
N GLY A 240 -2.77 -14.17 23.03
CA GLY A 240 -3.99 -14.65 22.39
C GLY A 240 -4.84 -13.61 21.65
N LYS A 241 -4.36 -12.37 21.42
CA LYS A 241 -5.15 -11.32 20.73
C LYS A 241 -5.79 -11.80 19.42
N THR A 242 -4.96 -12.32 18.52
CA THR A 242 -5.38 -12.67 17.17
C THR A 242 -6.23 -13.94 17.12
N THR A 243 -6.03 -14.88 18.04
CA THR A 243 -6.80 -16.13 18.07
C THR A 243 -8.08 -16.01 18.88
N GLN A 244 -8.06 -15.33 20.03
CA GLN A 244 -9.16 -15.33 21.00
C GLN A 244 -10.15 -14.19 20.80
N VAL A 245 -9.70 -12.97 20.48
CA VAL A 245 -10.60 -11.80 20.45
C VAL A 245 -11.71 -11.93 19.39
N PRO A 246 -11.44 -12.37 18.14
CA PRO A 246 -12.50 -12.61 17.16
C PRO A 246 -13.51 -13.67 17.63
N GLN A 247 -13.03 -14.75 18.26
CA GLN A 247 -13.89 -15.82 18.79
C GLN A 247 -14.82 -15.29 19.90
N TYR A 248 -14.29 -14.52 20.85
CA TYR A 248 -15.11 -13.94 21.93
C TYR A 248 -16.20 -13.00 21.41
N LEU A 249 -15.91 -12.24 20.34
CA LEU A 249 -16.90 -11.39 19.69
C LEU A 249 -17.98 -12.22 19.00
N LEU A 250 -17.59 -13.21 18.20
CA LEU A 250 -18.53 -14.10 17.52
C LEU A 250 -19.42 -14.86 18.51
N ASP A 251 -18.82 -15.50 19.52
CA ASP A 251 -19.55 -16.26 20.55
C ASP A 251 -20.52 -15.38 21.35
N SER A 252 -20.20 -14.10 21.56
CA SER A 252 -21.12 -13.17 22.21
C SER A 252 -22.36 -12.86 21.37
N PHE A 253 -22.23 -12.83 20.04
CA PHE A 253 -23.37 -12.65 19.13
C PHE A 253 -24.19 -13.94 19.03
N ILE A 254 -23.53 -15.09 18.96
CA ILE A 254 -24.21 -16.40 18.95
C ILE A 254 -25.03 -16.61 20.22
N ARG A 255 -24.43 -16.42 21.41
CA ARG A 255 -25.16 -16.55 22.69
C ARG A 255 -26.30 -15.54 22.85
N GLY A 256 -26.18 -14.39 22.19
CA GLY A 256 -27.23 -13.37 22.16
C GLY A 256 -28.34 -13.65 21.16
N GLY A 257 -28.33 -14.79 20.43
CA GLY A 257 -29.30 -15.11 19.39
C GLY A 257 -29.22 -14.19 18.17
N ARG A 258 -28.04 -13.61 17.90
CA ARG A 258 -27.80 -12.64 16.81
C ARG A 258 -26.59 -13.03 15.96
N ALA A 259 -26.33 -14.32 15.79
CA ALA A 259 -25.16 -14.79 15.06
C ALA A 259 -25.12 -14.27 13.62
N SER A 260 -26.28 -14.17 12.96
CA SER A 260 -26.43 -13.63 11.59
C SER A 260 -25.96 -12.19 11.44
N ASP A 261 -25.89 -11.44 12.54
CA ASP A 261 -25.53 -10.02 12.53
C ASP A 261 -24.02 -9.79 12.66
N CYS A 262 -23.21 -10.86 12.71
CA CYS A 262 -21.78 -10.78 13.03
C CYS A 262 -20.90 -11.30 11.91
N ASN A 263 -20.23 -10.38 11.20
CA ASN A 263 -19.16 -10.69 10.25
C ASN A 263 -17.87 -10.02 10.70
N ILE A 264 -16.80 -10.79 10.84
CA ILE A 264 -15.52 -10.30 11.37
C ILE A 264 -14.41 -10.49 10.32
N VAL A 265 -13.71 -9.40 9.99
CA VAL A 265 -12.50 -9.43 9.16
C VAL A 265 -11.28 -9.22 10.05
N VAL A 266 -10.31 -10.12 9.98
CA VAL A 266 -9.03 -10.01 10.68
C VAL A 266 -7.89 -9.90 9.66
N THR A 267 -7.31 -8.71 9.53
CA THR A 267 -6.19 -8.49 8.60
C THR A 267 -4.87 -8.95 9.20
N GLN A 268 -4.03 -9.64 8.42
CA GLN A 268 -2.66 -10.00 8.79
C GLN A 268 -1.66 -9.43 7.78
N PRO A 269 -0.48 -8.94 8.22
CA PRO A 269 0.53 -8.37 7.32
C PRO A 269 1.25 -9.41 6.45
N ARG A 270 1.09 -10.71 6.74
CA ARG A 270 1.74 -11.81 6.02
C ARG A 270 0.73 -12.91 5.70
N ARG A 271 0.80 -13.44 4.48
CA ARG A 271 -0.04 -14.56 4.01
C ARG A 271 0.04 -15.76 4.95
N ILE A 272 1.25 -16.18 5.34
CA ILE A 272 1.45 -17.30 6.26
C ILE A 272 0.77 -17.08 7.62
N SER A 273 0.74 -15.84 8.12
CA SER A 273 0.06 -15.52 9.37
C SER A 273 -1.45 -15.57 9.24
N ALA A 274 -2.01 -15.14 8.10
CA ALA A 274 -3.44 -15.25 7.84
C ALA A 274 -3.89 -16.74 7.82
N VAL A 275 -3.16 -17.56 7.07
CA VAL A 275 -3.42 -19.00 6.95
C VAL A 275 -3.29 -19.70 8.30
N SER A 276 -2.15 -19.55 8.98
CA SER A 276 -1.87 -20.27 10.22
C SER A 276 -2.82 -19.90 11.36
N VAL A 277 -3.25 -18.64 11.42
CA VAL A 277 -4.22 -18.18 12.42
C VAL A 277 -5.60 -18.77 12.13
N ALA A 278 -6.05 -18.75 10.87
CA ALA A 278 -7.35 -19.32 10.50
C ALA A 278 -7.41 -20.83 10.77
N GLU A 279 -6.35 -21.56 10.43
CA GLU A 279 -6.21 -22.99 10.75
C GLU A 279 -6.23 -23.24 12.26
N ARG A 280 -5.48 -22.43 13.03
CA ARG A 280 -5.43 -22.56 14.49
C ARG A 280 -6.77 -22.29 15.15
N VAL A 281 -7.48 -21.24 14.72
CA VAL A 281 -8.81 -20.90 15.25
C VAL A 281 -9.83 -21.97 14.89
N SER A 282 -9.81 -22.48 13.65
CA SER A 282 -10.71 -23.59 13.25
C SER A 282 -10.45 -24.83 14.10
N PHE A 283 -9.17 -25.18 14.34
CA PHE A 283 -8.80 -26.28 15.23
C PHE A 283 -9.28 -26.06 16.67
N GLU A 284 -9.12 -24.85 17.23
CA GLU A 284 -9.60 -24.52 18.59
C GLU A 284 -11.13 -24.62 18.72
N ARG A 285 -11.87 -24.41 17.63
CA ARG A 285 -13.33 -24.56 17.58
C ARG A 285 -13.79 -25.98 17.25
N GLY A 286 -12.86 -26.92 16.97
CA GLY A 286 -13.20 -28.27 16.54
C GLY A 286 -13.85 -28.30 15.14
N GLU A 287 -13.55 -27.33 14.29
CA GLU A 287 -14.14 -27.17 12.95
C GLU A 287 -13.08 -27.31 11.84
N GLU A 288 -13.53 -27.66 10.64
CA GLU A 288 -12.73 -27.49 9.43
C GLU A 288 -12.69 -26.02 8.99
N VAL A 289 -11.58 -25.60 8.39
CA VAL A 289 -11.47 -24.26 7.79
C VAL A 289 -12.54 -24.10 6.71
N GLY A 290 -13.25 -22.98 6.73
CA GLY A 290 -14.36 -22.67 5.82
C GLY A 290 -15.75 -22.78 6.46
N ARG A 291 -15.85 -23.22 7.72
CA ARG A 291 -17.08 -23.15 8.53
C ARG A 291 -17.27 -21.76 9.13
N SER A 292 -16.96 -21.56 10.41
CA SER A 292 -17.02 -20.23 11.04
C SER A 292 -15.77 -19.37 10.80
N CYS A 293 -14.65 -19.98 10.39
CA CYS A 293 -13.38 -19.31 10.16
C CYS A 293 -12.78 -19.66 8.80
N GLY A 294 -12.25 -18.66 8.09
CA GLY A 294 -11.58 -18.82 6.79
C GLY A 294 -10.52 -17.74 6.58
N TYR A 295 -9.85 -17.79 5.43
CA TYR A 295 -8.83 -16.79 5.07
C TYR A 295 -8.93 -16.38 3.60
N SER A 296 -8.53 -15.14 3.32
CA SER A 296 -8.26 -14.61 1.98
C SER A 296 -6.98 -13.77 2.04
N THR A 297 -6.15 -13.81 0.99
CA THR A 297 -4.81 -13.21 1.02
C THR A 297 -4.69 -11.84 0.35
N ASP A 298 -5.75 -11.36 -0.28
CA ASP A 298 -5.74 -10.11 -1.05
C ASP A 298 -6.62 -9.07 -0.35
N PHE A 299 -6.01 -8.12 0.38
CA PHE A 299 -6.75 -7.07 1.10
C PHE A 299 -6.02 -5.73 1.07
N LEU A 300 -6.77 -4.64 0.93
CA LEU A 300 -6.24 -3.27 0.87
C LEU A 300 -6.75 -2.42 2.04
N MET A 301 -5.84 -1.92 2.89
CA MET A 301 -6.17 -1.29 4.18
C MET A 301 -6.48 0.23 4.14
N VAL A 302 -6.30 0.91 3.00
CA VAL A 302 -6.25 2.38 2.97
C VAL A 302 -7.62 3.06 3.20
N VAL A 303 -8.74 2.32 3.13
CA VAL A 303 -10.09 2.91 3.06
C VAL A 303 -10.87 2.89 4.39
N LEU A 304 -10.33 2.26 5.44
CA LEU A 304 -11.10 2.00 6.67
C LEU A 304 -11.45 3.25 7.48
N ARG A 305 -10.63 4.30 7.43
CA ARG A 305 -10.89 5.54 8.20
C ARG A 305 -12.15 6.24 7.71
N ASP A 306 -12.27 6.43 6.40
CA ASP A 306 -13.40 7.14 5.78
C ASP A 306 -14.69 6.31 5.91
N VAL A 307 -14.58 4.98 5.86
CA VAL A 307 -15.70 4.04 6.09
C VAL A 307 -16.25 4.15 7.51
N VAL A 308 -15.40 4.16 8.54
CA VAL A 308 -15.86 4.29 9.94
C VAL A 308 -16.55 5.64 10.17
N GLN A 309 -16.07 6.70 9.54
CA GLN A 309 -16.68 8.03 9.64
C GLN A 309 -18.05 8.08 8.94
N ALA A 310 -18.21 7.40 7.80
CA ALA A 310 -19.47 7.37 7.07
C ALA A 310 -20.50 6.40 7.66
N TYR A 311 -20.05 5.30 8.28
CA TYR A 311 -20.90 4.25 8.82
C TYR A 311 -20.58 3.96 10.29
N PRO A 312 -21.20 4.68 11.25
CA PRO A 312 -20.97 4.51 12.69
C PRO A 312 -21.27 3.11 13.24
N GLN A 313 -21.99 2.30 12.46
CA GLN A 313 -22.29 0.90 12.79
C GLN A 313 -21.10 -0.03 12.52
N VAL A 314 -20.15 0.37 11.67
CA VAL A 314 -18.92 -0.37 11.41
C VAL A 314 -18.01 -0.31 12.64
N ARG A 315 -17.54 -1.47 13.08
CA ARG A 315 -16.64 -1.61 14.22
C ARG A 315 -15.27 -2.03 13.74
N VAL A 316 -14.25 -1.23 14.04
CA VAL A 316 -12.85 -1.54 13.72
C VAL A 316 -12.09 -1.83 15.01
N LEU A 317 -11.42 -2.98 15.06
CA LEU A 317 -10.58 -3.40 16.17
C LEU A 317 -9.12 -3.39 15.74
N LEU A 318 -8.32 -2.50 16.33
CA LEU A 318 -6.87 -2.49 16.13
C LEU A 318 -6.22 -3.33 17.24
N MET A 319 -5.30 -4.22 16.85
CA MET A 319 -4.63 -5.11 17.78
C MET A 319 -3.12 -5.04 17.57
N SER A 320 -2.35 -4.80 18.63
CA SER A 320 -0.89 -4.79 18.52
C SER A 320 -0.18 -5.08 19.85
N ALA A 321 1.02 -5.65 19.74
CA ALA A 321 1.90 -5.88 20.88
C ALA A 321 2.88 -4.72 21.14
N THR A 322 3.29 -4.00 20.09
CA THR A 322 4.44 -3.09 20.12
C THR A 322 4.16 -1.70 19.58
N ILE A 323 2.91 -1.38 19.28
CA ILE A 323 2.54 -0.07 18.72
C ILE A 323 2.54 1.03 19.78
N ASP A 324 2.99 2.22 19.37
CA ASP A 324 2.70 3.47 20.07
C ASP A 324 1.21 3.78 19.95
N THR A 325 0.48 3.60 21.05
CA THR A 325 -0.97 3.75 21.09
C THR A 325 -1.43 5.20 20.92
N SER A 326 -0.55 6.19 21.18
CA SER A 326 -0.89 7.61 21.07
C SER A 326 -1.17 8.03 19.62
N MET A 327 -0.28 7.64 18.70
CA MET A 327 -0.42 7.94 17.28
C MET A 327 -1.74 7.41 16.68
N PHE A 328 -2.12 6.17 17.03
CA PHE A 328 -3.34 5.56 16.48
C PHE A 328 -4.61 6.10 17.14
N ARG A 329 -4.54 6.44 18.43
CA ARG A 329 -5.64 7.11 19.13
C ARG A 329 -5.96 8.45 18.49
N ASP A 330 -4.94 9.25 18.18
CA ASP A 330 -5.12 10.56 17.55
C ASP A 330 -5.65 10.42 16.12
N TYR A 331 -5.16 9.42 15.37
CA TYR A 331 -5.62 9.15 14.01
C TYR A 331 -7.10 8.71 13.94
N PHE A 332 -7.54 7.88 14.90
CA PHE A 332 -8.91 7.37 15.01
C PHE A 332 -9.74 8.09 16.08
N PHE A 333 -9.82 9.42 15.99
CA PHE A 333 -10.80 10.23 16.74
C PHE A 333 -10.82 9.99 18.26
N ASN A 334 -9.66 9.84 18.90
CA ASN A 334 -9.52 9.53 20.34
C ASN A 334 -10.08 8.14 20.76
N ALA A 335 -9.89 7.12 19.93
CA ALA A 335 -10.35 5.75 20.22
C ALA A 335 -9.89 5.19 21.60
N PRO A 336 -10.75 4.42 22.29
CA PRO A 336 -10.44 3.84 23.59
C PRO A 336 -9.38 2.72 23.51
N VAL A 337 -8.57 2.59 24.56
CA VAL A 337 -7.48 1.60 24.68
C VAL A 337 -7.72 0.67 25.86
N VAL A 338 -7.61 -0.64 25.61
CA VAL A 338 -7.64 -1.69 26.62
C VAL A 338 -6.35 -2.48 26.57
N GLU A 339 -5.72 -2.60 27.73
CA GLU A 339 -4.56 -3.46 27.91
C GLU A 339 -5.00 -4.86 28.36
N VAL A 340 -4.66 -5.85 27.55
CA VAL A 340 -4.83 -7.27 27.81
C VAL A 340 -3.53 -7.83 28.39
N VAL A 341 -3.63 -8.23 29.65
CA VAL A 341 -2.57 -8.95 30.37
C VAL A 341 -2.69 -10.43 30.03
N GLY A 342 -1.69 -10.99 29.36
CA GLY A 342 -1.62 -12.42 29.06
C GLY A 342 -0.60 -13.15 29.94
N ARG A 343 -0.78 -14.47 30.11
CA ARG A 343 0.25 -15.34 30.65
C ARG A 343 1.29 -15.61 29.56
N THR A 344 2.44 -14.96 29.65
CA THR A 344 3.59 -15.22 28.77
C THR A 344 4.69 -15.91 29.54
N PHE A 345 5.34 -16.90 28.92
CA PHE A 345 6.57 -17.48 29.45
C PHE A 345 7.73 -16.51 29.26
N SER A 346 8.69 -16.49 30.19
CA SER A 346 9.87 -15.64 30.08
C SER A 346 10.75 -16.11 28.93
N VAL A 347 11.23 -15.16 28.12
CA VAL A 347 12.21 -15.41 27.05
C VAL A 347 13.52 -14.78 27.49
N GLN A 348 14.55 -15.60 27.71
CA GLN A 348 15.90 -15.10 27.97
C GLN A 348 16.55 -14.71 26.63
N GLY A 349 16.80 -13.41 26.45
CA GLY A 349 17.60 -12.93 25.33
C GLY A 349 19.08 -13.07 25.66
N THR A 350 19.79 -13.93 24.95
CA THR A 350 21.26 -13.92 24.96
C THR A 350 21.74 -12.87 23.95
N ARG A 351 22.48 -11.86 24.41
CA ARG A 351 23.30 -11.06 23.49
C ARG A 351 24.64 -11.79 23.36
N PRO A 352 25.12 -12.08 22.14
CA PRO A 352 26.51 -12.47 21.99
C PRO A 352 27.40 -11.36 22.56
N PRO A 353 28.55 -11.71 23.18
CA PRO A 353 29.45 -10.77 23.83
C PRO A 353 29.97 -9.68 22.90
#